data_AF-A0A965U594-F1
#
_entry.id   AF-A0A965U594-F1
#
_cell.length_a   1.000
_cell.length_b   1.000
_cell.length_c   1.000
_cell.angle_alpha   90.00
_cell.angle_beta   90.00
_cell.angle_gamma   90.00
#
_symmetry.space_group_name_H-M   'P 1'
#
loop_
_entity.id
_entity.type
_entity.pdbx_description
1 polymer ?
#
loop_
_entity_poly.entity_id
_entity_poly.type
_entity_poly.pdbx_seq_one_letter_code
_entity_poly.pdbx_strand_id
1 'polypeptide(L)'
;FEPRTQYRYSNSNFVLLAEIAEKVSGLSLNDFLQARVFRPLGMESTVIRDRYWQRIDNRAVSFHDNGSAYFHHVLNYGSYGSTSLHTTAHDFLRWMDTFSNPTVCKPETIGEMFVVPKLKGDAQTSYAGGLMLGDLGGHRYIEHGGADASFRSVNMHFPEDELDIVILANTAILHPGTAARAIARILLGLDAPAEPDGFCDDAFRPEDAPGTYYAIQPDGSMIVEQVYEKDGTLYLTDLYEDAPLTHVAGNEYRAGHSPMRLFLGKHAGFVLNGGRVALTRHDTEPENDECLLAYEGRYESEEVETAYTVYAENGALFIDHFRNGRQRLLRLSRDCYLAPYLGTLTVRFTRGSGDRVIGLSCTSGRVLGLNFSKAE
;
A
#
# COMPACT_ATOMS: atom_id res chain seq x y z
N PHE A 1 12.01 -15.22 -2.38
CA PHE A 1 13.43 -14.97 -2.70
C PHE A 1 14.30 -15.43 -1.54
N GLU A 2 15.57 -15.75 -1.77
CA GLU A 2 16.47 -16.13 -0.66
C GLU A 2 16.67 -14.96 0.32
N PRO A 3 16.76 -15.21 1.63
CA PRO A 3 17.02 -14.14 2.60
C PRO A 3 18.24 -13.28 2.23
N ARG A 4 18.09 -11.96 2.39
CA ARG A 4 19.10 -10.92 2.09
C ARG A 4 19.44 -10.73 0.60
N THR A 5 18.74 -11.35 -0.34
CA THR A 5 18.96 -11.08 -1.78
C THR A 5 18.11 -9.94 -2.32
N GLN A 6 16.99 -9.64 -1.67
CA GLN A 6 16.05 -8.58 -2.04
C GLN A 6 15.41 -8.00 -0.79
N TYR A 7 14.85 -6.81 -0.92
CA TYR A 7 13.99 -6.19 0.09
C TYR A 7 12.53 -6.23 -0.37
N ARG A 8 11.64 -6.65 0.52
CA ARG A 8 10.19 -6.50 0.38
C ARG A 8 9.58 -6.38 1.76
N TYR A 9 8.72 -5.38 1.94
CA TYR A 9 8.09 -5.12 3.23
C TYR A 9 7.14 -6.26 3.62
N SER A 10 7.22 -6.72 4.88
CA SER A 10 6.42 -7.84 5.41
C SER A 10 5.92 -7.55 6.82
N ASN A 11 4.60 -7.40 6.96
CA ASN A 11 3.95 -7.27 8.26
C ASN A 11 4.17 -8.51 9.14
N SER A 12 4.18 -9.70 8.55
CA SER A 12 4.38 -10.96 9.29
C SER A 12 5.70 -10.97 10.06
N ASN A 13 6.73 -10.29 9.57
CA ASN A 13 8.00 -10.18 10.30
C ASN A 13 7.83 -9.44 11.64
N PHE A 14 7.01 -8.38 11.68
CA PHE A 14 6.75 -7.61 12.91
C PHE A 14 5.77 -8.32 13.86
N VAL A 15 4.85 -9.13 13.33
CA VAL A 15 4.04 -10.05 14.14
C VAL A 15 4.96 -11.05 14.85
N LEU A 16 5.91 -11.67 14.12
CA LEU A 16 6.87 -12.60 14.72
C LEU A 16 7.79 -11.93 15.75
N LEU A 17 8.18 -10.66 15.54
CA LEU A 17 8.95 -9.90 16.53
C LEU A 17 8.15 -9.65 17.82
N ALA A 18 6.85 -9.38 17.72
CA ALA A 18 5.97 -9.28 18.88
C ALA A 18 5.93 -10.60 19.67
N GLU A 19 5.71 -11.72 18.98
CA GLU A 19 5.72 -13.07 19.59
C GLU A 19 7.04 -13.38 20.30
N ILE A 20 8.18 -12.99 19.70
CA ILE A 20 9.50 -13.14 20.34
C ILE A 20 9.58 -12.30 21.62
N ALA A 21 9.14 -11.04 21.58
CA ALA A 21 9.16 -10.16 22.75
C ALA A 21 8.27 -10.70 23.89
N GLU A 22 7.07 -11.20 23.56
CA GLU A 22 6.16 -11.82 24.51
C GLU A 22 6.78 -13.07 25.13
N LYS A 23 7.34 -13.96 24.30
CA LYS A 23 7.94 -15.22 24.76
C LYS A 23 9.18 -15.00 25.64
N VAL A 24 10.01 -14.02 25.32
CA VAL A 24 11.22 -13.71 26.10
C VAL A 24 10.88 -12.99 27.41
N SER A 25 9.90 -12.09 27.39
CA SER A 25 9.52 -11.31 28.57
C SER A 25 8.57 -12.03 29.51
N GLY A 26 7.77 -12.98 29.00
CA GLY A 26 6.66 -13.60 29.73
C GLY A 26 5.45 -12.68 29.92
N LEU A 27 5.41 -11.53 29.23
CA LEU A 27 4.33 -10.54 29.28
C LEU A 27 3.62 -10.46 27.92
N SER A 28 2.38 -9.97 27.90
CA SER A 28 1.78 -9.51 26.65
C SER A 28 2.59 -8.36 26.06
N LEU A 29 2.52 -8.14 24.74
CA LEU A 29 3.26 -7.06 24.10
C LEU A 29 2.85 -5.70 24.67
N ASN A 30 1.54 -5.53 24.93
CA ASN A 30 1.04 -4.32 25.57
C ASN A 30 1.67 -4.12 26.95
N ASP A 31 1.65 -5.13 27.83
CA ASP A 31 2.19 -4.99 29.18
C ASP A 31 3.70 -4.78 29.19
N PHE A 32 4.42 -5.46 28.29
CA PHE A 32 5.84 -5.27 28.08
C PHE A 32 6.16 -3.82 27.70
N LEU A 33 5.50 -3.27 26.67
CA LEU A 33 5.73 -1.90 26.22
C LEU A 33 5.24 -0.87 27.25
N GLN A 34 4.13 -1.12 27.94
CA GLN A 34 3.69 -0.28 29.06
C GLN A 34 4.74 -0.19 30.15
N ALA A 35 5.37 -1.30 30.53
CA ALA A 35 6.37 -1.34 31.59
C ALA A 35 7.74 -0.77 31.17
N ARG A 36 8.15 -1.00 29.92
CA ARG A 36 9.53 -0.76 29.46
C ARG A 36 9.69 0.48 28.60
N VAL A 37 8.62 0.98 27.99
CA VAL A 37 8.67 2.09 27.03
C VAL A 37 7.67 3.18 27.41
N PHE A 38 6.36 2.89 27.40
CA PHE A 38 5.34 3.92 27.48
C PHE A 38 5.30 4.64 28.82
N ARG A 39 5.23 3.92 29.96
CA ARG A 39 5.24 4.58 31.29
C ARG A 39 6.56 5.33 31.57
N PRO A 40 7.75 4.76 31.33
CA PRO A 40 9.01 5.49 31.50
C PRO A 40 9.11 6.78 30.66
N LEU A 41 8.54 6.79 29.46
CA LEU A 41 8.49 7.98 28.59
C LEU A 41 7.29 8.90 28.89
N GLY A 42 6.41 8.55 29.83
CA GLY A 42 5.20 9.32 30.13
C GLY A 42 4.13 9.30 29.02
N MET A 43 4.12 8.27 28.16
CA MET A 43 3.16 8.08 27.07
C MET A 43 1.83 7.50 27.59
N GLU A 44 1.11 8.28 28.40
CA GLU A 44 -0.08 7.85 29.14
C GLU A 44 -1.33 7.59 28.27
N SER A 45 -1.35 8.10 27.04
CA SER A 45 -2.44 7.92 26.06
C SER A 45 -2.03 6.97 24.94
N THR A 46 -1.17 5.99 25.25
CA THR A 46 -0.63 5.02 24.29
C THR A 46 -0.89 3.59 24.72
N VAL A 47 -1.37 2.75 23.80
CA VAL A 47 -1.72 1.34 24.05
C VAL A 47 -1.56 0.49 22.80
N ILE A 48 -1.19 -0.79 22.96
CA ILE A 48 -1.35 -1.78 21.88
C ILE A 48 -2.74 -2.39 22.00
N ARG A 49 -3.54 -2.29 20.94
CA ARG A 49 -4.83 -2.95 20.85
C ARG A 49 -4.66 -4.40 20.44
N ASP A 50 -4.75 -5.32 21.39
CA ASP A 50 -4.57 -6.76 21.15
C ASP A 50 -5.88 -7.52 20.87
N ARG A 51 -7.04 -6.87 21.06
CA ARG A 51 -8.37 -7.45 20.80
C ARG A 51 -9.23 -6.50 19.98
N TYR A 52 -9.95 -7.02 18.99
CA TYR A 52 -10.77 -6.17 18.11
C TYR A 52 -11.91 -5.44 18.85
N TRP A 53 -12.44 -6.05 19.93
CA TRP A 53 -13.51 -5.50 20.76
C TRP A 53 -13.01 -4.65 21.94
N GLN A 54 -11.71 -4.47 22.10
CA GLN A 54 -11.16 -3.63 23.17
C GLN A 54 -11.62 -2.18 22.97
N ARG A 55 -12.26 -1.63 24.01
CA ARG A 55 -12.59 -0.21 24.07
C ARG A 55 -11.33 0.59 24.35
N ILE A 56 -11.13 1.66 23.57
CA ILE A 56 -10.09 2.66 23.78
C ILE A 56 -10.81 3.99 23.95
N ASP A 57 -10.68 4.58 25.14
CA ASP A 57 -11.32 5.85 25.44
C ASP A 57 -10.71 6.99 24.61
N ASN A 58 -11.55 7.95 24.22
CA ASN A 58 -11.17 9.11 23.39
C ASN A 58 -10.49 8.75 22.05
N ARG A 59 -10.71 7.53 21.53
CA ARG A 59 -10.22 7.12 20.21
C ARG A 59 -10.98 7.86 19.11
N ALA A 60 -10.25 8.48 18.18
CA ALA A 60 -10.83 9.02 16.96
C ALA A 60 -11.56 7.93 16.15
N VAL A 61 -12.61 8.33 15.44
CA VAL A 61 -13.33 7.43 14.53
C VAL A 61 -12.67 7.50 13.15
N SER A 62 -12.33 6.34 12.58
CA SER A 62 -11.80 6.26 11.21
C SER A 62 -12.92 6.39 10.20
N PHE A 63 -12.76 7.27 9.22
CA PHE A 63 -13.73 7.45 8.16
C PHE A 63 -13.07 7.53 6.78
N HIS A 64 -13.71 6.91 5.80
CA HIS A 64 -13.41 7.10 4.40
C HIS A 64 -14.24 8.27 3.86
N ASP A 65 -13.65 9.12 3.03
CA ASP A 65 -14.33 10.22 2.35
C ASP A 65 -14.00 10.11 0.86
N ASN A 66 -15.03 9.86 0.07
CA ASN A 66 -14.93 9.67 -1.38
C ASN A 66 -15.18 10.98 -2.16
N GLY A 67 -15.31 12.12 -1.49
CA GLY A 67 -15.67 13.40 -2.09
C GLY A 67 -17.16 13.75 -2.04
N SER A 68 -18.03 12.77 -1.77
CA SER A 68 -19.49 12.95 -1.73
C SER A 68 -20.11 12.63 -0.37
N ALA A 69 -19.51 11.71 0.39
CA ALA A 69 -20.00 11.27 1.69
C ALA A 69 -18.88 10.73 2.59
N TYR A 70 -19.18 10.66 3.88
CA TYR A 70 -18.31 10.09 4.91
C TYR A 70 -18.82 8.70 5.34
N PHE A 71 -17.94 7.71 5.30
CA PHE A 71 -18.25 6.32 5.65
C PHE A 71 -17.41 5.87 6.82
N HIS A 72 -18.03 5.33 7.87
CA HIS A 72 -17.29 4.75 8.99
C HIS A 72 -16.53 3.51 8.53
N HIS A 73 -15.20 3.52 8.69
CA HIS A 73 -14.35 2.42 8.28
C HIS A 73 -13.75 1.71 9.50
N VAL A 74 -14.21 0.48 9.75
CA VAL A 74 -14.00 -0.24 11.02
C VAL A 74 -12.71 -1.08 10.98
N LEU A 75 -11.89 -0.97 12.03
CA LEU A 75 -10.79 -1.89 12.31
C LEU A 75 -11.31 -3.19 12.96
N ASN A 76 -11.60 -4.19 12.13
CA ASN A 76 -12.30 -5.42 12.53
C ASN A 76 -11.39 -6.64 12.78
N TYR A 77 -10.15 -6.43 13.19
CA TYR A 77 -9.19 -7.50 13.48
C TYR A 77 -8.38 -7.25 14.76
N GLY A 78 -7.70 -8.30 15.25
CA GLY A 78 -6.89 -8.27 16.48
C GLY A 78 -5.39 -8.48 16.28
N SER A 79 -4.88 -8.42 15.05
CA SER A 79 -3.45 -8.50 14.76
C SER A 79 -2.69 -7.30 15.33
N TYR A 80 -1.53 -7.54 15.93
CA TYR A 80 -0.63 -6.53 16.49
C TYR A 80 0.84 -6.83 16.16
N GLY A 81 1.77 -6.02 16.67
CA GLY A 81 3.20 -6.08 16.33
C GLY A 81 3.53 -5.30 15.06
N SER A 82 2.85 -5.62 13.96
CA SER A 82 2.93 -4.86 12.70
C SER A 82 2.03 -3.61 12.65
N THR A 83 1.06 -3.52 13.57
CA THR A 83 0.03 -2.48 13.64
C THR A 83 -0.54 -2.41 15.06
N SER A 84 -1.70 -1.77 15.22
CA SER A 84 -2.53 -1.70 16.43
C SER A 84 -1.98 -0.88 17.59
N LEU A 85 -0.87 -0.14 17.39
CA LEU A 85 -0.51 0.95 18.28
C LEU A 85 -1.53 2.09 18.15
N HIS A 86 -2.18 2.43 19.25
CA HIS A 86 -3.04 3.61 19.37
C HIS A 86 -2.32 4.60 20.27
N THR A 87 -2.17 5.84 19.80
CA THR A 87 -1.37 6.87 20.47
C THR A 87 -1.88 8.27 20.09
N THR A 88 -1.26 9.30 20.66
CA THR A 88 -1.45 10.71 20.31
C THR A 88 -0.17 11.26 19.70
N ALA A 89 -0.25 12.34 18.92
CA ALA A 89 0.95 12.99 18.39
C ALA A 89 1.90 13.45 19.53
N HIS A 90 1.34 13.93 20.64
CA HIS A 90 2.09 14.37 21.80
C HIS A 90 2.87 13.22 22.47
N ASP A 91 2.21 12.07 22.69
CA ASP A 91 2.91 10.89 23.21
C ASP A 91 3.96 10.37 22.25
N PHE A 92 3.63 10.32 20.95
CA PHE A 92 4.57 9.81 19.96
C PHE A 92 5.81 10.70 19.82
N LEU A 93 5.70 12.01 19.99
CA LEU A 93 6.86 12.91 20.05
C LEU A 93 7.82 12.56 21.21
N ARG A 94 7.32 12.06 22.35
CA ARG A 94 8.16 11.58 23.45
C ARG A 94 8.92 10.30 23.09
N TRP A 95 8.30 9.45 22.26
CA TRP A 95 9.01 8.32 21.66
C TRP A 95 10.09 8.79 20.67
N MET A 96 9.78 9.78 19.82
CA MET A 96 10.72 10.31 18.83
C MET A 96 11.99 10.89 19.47
N ASP A 97 11.86 11.58 20.61
CA ASP A 97 13.02 12.09 21.38
C ASP A 97 14.01 10.98 21.79
N THR A 98 13.57 9.71 21.88
CA THR A 98 14.48 8.58 22.17
C THR A 98 15.53 8.38 21.07
N PHE A 99 15.29 8.84 19.84
CA PHE A 99 16.28 8.77 18.76
C PHE A 99 17.50 9.67 18.99
N SER A 100 17.31 10.81 19.66
CA SER A 100 18.39 11.73 20.05
C SER A 100 18.86 11.49 21.48
N ASN A 101 17.92 11.22 22.39
CA ASN A 101 18.11 11.15 23.84
C ASN A 101 17.56 9.82 24.41
N PRO A 102 18.22 8.68 24.15
CA PRO A 102 17.70 7.37 24.54
C PRO A 102 17.66 7.20 26.07
N THR A 103 16.46 7.04 26.63
CA THR A 103 16.22 6.84 28.08
C THR A 103 15.69 5.45 28.43
N VAL A 104 15.07 4.75 27.47
CA VAL A 104 14.45 3.42 27.66
C VAL A 104 15.25 2.28 27.04
N CYS A 105 16.31 2.60 26.32
CA CYS A 105 17.24 1.66 25.68
C CYS A 105 18.65 2.22 25.72
N LYS A 106 19.63 1.42 25.30
CA LYS A 106 21.01 1.90 25.17
C LYS A 106 21.17 2.69 23.88
N PRO A 107 22.03 3.73 23.83
CA PRO A 107 22.34 4.44 22.59
C PRO A 107 22.76 3.52 21.44
N GLU A 108 23.50 2.45 21.73
CA GLU A 108 23.91 1.47 20.72
C GLU A 108 22.72 0.75 20.08
N THR A 109 21.66 0.50 20.85
CA THR A 109 20.43 -0.13 20.33
C THR A 109 19.71 0.77 19.32
N ILE A 110 19.65 2.08 19.57
CA ILE A 110 19.12 3.04 18.60
C ILE A 110 20.03 3.10 17.36
N GLY A 111 21.35 3.15 17.57
CA GLY A 111 22.32 3.13 16.48
C GLY A 111 22.13 1.93 15.54
N GLU A 112 21.86 0.73 16.09
CA GLU A 112 21.58 -0.47 15.31
C GLU A 112 20.30 -0.35 14.46
N MET A 113 19.28 0.38 14.91
CA MET A 113 18.04 0.58 14.14
C MET A 113 18.28 1.38 12.86
N PHE A 114 19.32 2.21 12.80
CA PHE A 114 19.65 3.05 11.64
C PHE A 114 20.58 2.36 10.63
N VAL A 115 21.07 1.15 10.94
CA VAL A 115 22.00 0.45 10.06
C VAL A 115 21.26 -0.19 8.88
N VAL A 116 21.36 0.45 7.71
CA VAL A 116 20.84 -0.12 6.46
C VAL A 116 21.54 -1.45 6.15
N PRO A 117 20.79 -2.55 6.00
CA PRO A 117 21.38 -3.86 5.77
C PRO A 117 21.98 -3.94 4.36
N LYS A 118 23.20 -4.46 4.28
CA LYS A 118 23.80 -4.85 3.00
C LYS A 118 23.10 -6.10 2.46
N LEU A 119 22.43 -5.96 1.33
CA LEU A 119 21.86 -7.06 0.56
C LEU A 119 22.95 -7.71 -0.32
N LYS A 120 22.72 -8.95 -0.75
CA LYS A 120 23.61 -9.66 -1.67
C LYS A 120 23.44 -9.09 -3.09
N GLY A 121 24.54 -9.02 -3.84
CA GLY A 121 24.54 -8.44 -5.19
C GLY A 121 24.38 -6.92 -5.16
N ASP A 122 23.72 -6.38 -6.18
CA ASP A 122 23.52 -4.92 -6.35
C ASP A 122 22.20 -4.42 -5.74
N ALA A 123 21.45 -5.28 -5.05
CA ALA A 123 20.18 -4.89 -4.43
C ALA A 123 20.41 -3.84 -3.32
N GLN A 124 19.55 -2.83 -3.29
CA GLN A 124 19.59 -1.77 -2.29
C GLN A 124 18.27 -1.70 -1.52
N THR A 125 18.31 -1.09 -0.35
CA THR A 125 17.13 -0.77 0.45
C THR A 125 17.37 0.52 1.21
N SER A 126 16.29 1.26 1.45
CA SER A 126 16.25 2.41 2.35
C SER A 126 15.66 2.03 3.71
N TYR A 127 15.49 0.75 4.02
CA TYR A 127 14.81 0.30 5.24
C TYR A 127 15.79 -0.28 6.27
N ALA A 128 15.70 0.15 7.53
CA ALA A 128 16.49 -0.36 8.64
C ALA A 128 15.67 -0.35 9.93
N GLY A 129 15.74 -1.40 10.75
CA GLY A 129 15.21 -1.38 12.12
C GLY A 129 13.72 -1.05 12.30
N GLY A 130 12.88 -1.13 11.25
CA GLY A 130 11.49 -0.64 11.32
C GLY A 130 11.29 0.78 10.82
N LEU A 131 12.27 1.36 10.13
CA LEU A 131 12.33 2.75 9.69
C LEU A 131 12.72 2.80 8.21
N MET A 132 12.20 3.79 7.49
CA MET A 132 12.65 4.20 6.17
C MET A 132 13.64 5.36 6.34
N LEU A 133 14.75 5.33 5.60
CA LEU A 133 15.80 6.33 5.64
C LEU A 133 15.83 7.09 4.32
N GLY A 134 16.03 8.39 4.38
CA GLY A 134 16.06 9.22 3.20
C GLY A 134 16.87 10.50 3.38
N ASP A 135 16.86 11.30 2.33
CA ASP A 135 17.46 12.63 2.27
C ASP A 135 16.44 13.59 1.68
N LEU A 136 16.31 14.77 2.30
CA LEU A 136 15.48 15.86 1.82
C LEU A 136 16.35 17.11 1.65
N GLY A 137 16.94 17.27 0.47
CA GLY A 137 17.73 18.47 0.16
C GLY A 137 19.03 18.56 0.97
N GLY A 138 19.67 17.42 1.26
CA GLY A 138 20.86 17.33 2.09
C GLY A 138 20.60 17.08 3.58
N HIS A 139 19.33 17.07 3.99
CA HIS A 139 18.90 16.79 5.36
C HIS A 139 18.49 15.33 5.48
N ARG A 140 19.26 14.55 6.24
CA ARG A 140 18.96 13.14 6.45
C ARG A 140 17.75 12.99 7.34
N TYR A 141 16.90 12.03 7.01
CA TYR A 141 15.75 11.72 7.86
C TYR A 141 15.55 10.23 8.02
N ILE A 142 14.91 9.87 9.13
CA ILE A 142 14.24 8.58 9.33
C ILE A 142 12.73 8.84 9.36
N GLU A 143 11.95 7.96 8.75
CA GLU A 143 10.51 8.06 8.73
C GLU A 143 9.84 6.68 8.84
N HIS A 144 8.59 6.67 9.25
CA HIS A 144 7.73 5.53 8.97
C HIS A 144 6.29 6.02 8.73
N GLY A 145 5.61 5.38 7.78
CA GLY A 145 4.20 5.65 7.48
C GLY A 145 3.29 4.60 8.09
N GLY A 146 2.02 4.93 8.27
CA GLY A 146 0.99 3.99 8.67
C GLY A 146 -0.28 4.19 7.86
N ALA A 147 -0.91 3.08 7.47
CA ALA A 147 -2.20 3.06 6.81
C ALA A 147 -2.98 1.85 7.28
N ASP A 148 -4.14 2.09 7.90
CA ASP A 148 -4.97 1.02 8.45
C ASP A 148 -6.42 1.49 8.56
N ALA A 149 -7.38 0.71 8.04
CA ALA A 149 -8.72 1.20 7.74
C ALA A 149 -8.65 2.51 6.93
N SER A 150 -9.00 3.65 7.53
CA SER A 150 -8.78 4.99 6.96
C SER A 150 -7.87 5.86 7.82
N PHE A 151 -7.31 5.32 8.91
CA PHE A 151 -6.24 6.01 9.60
C PHE A 151 -5.02 6.13 8.70
N ARG A 152 -4.36 7.28 8.76
CA ARG A 152 -3.08 7.53 8.12
C ARG A 152 -2.16 8.16 9.15
N SER A 153 -0.90 7.77 9.12
CA SER A 153 0.12 8.40 9.95
C SER A 153 1.43 8.55 9.19
N VAL A 154 2.20 9.53 9.60
CA VAL A 154 3.63 9.59 9.33
C VAL A 154 4.35 10.17 10.53
N ASN A 155 5.53 9.66 10.79
CA ASN A 155 6.51 10.27 11.66
C ASN A 155 7.81 10.46 10.88
N MET A 156 8.44 11.62 11.01
CA MET A 156 9.75 11.94 10.44
C MET A 156 10.63 12.54 11.53
N HIS A 157 11.89 12.12 11.58
CA HIS A 157 12.92 12.66 12.46
C HIS A 157 14.14 13.04 11.62
N PHE A 158 14.62 14.27 11.79
CA PHE A 158 15.82 14.82 11.17
C PHE A 158 16.88 15.01 12.27
N PRO A 159 17.79 14.04 12.46
CA PRO A 159 18.70 14.04 13.61
C PRO A 159 19.60 15.28 13.69
N GLU A 160 20.11 15.74 12.56
CA GLU A 160 21.04 16.88 12.49
C GLU A 160 20.36 18.23 12.68
N ASP A 161 19.04 18.28 12.46
CA ASP A 161 18.25 19.51 12.49
C ASP A 161 17.41 19.63 13.77
N GLU A 162 17.48 18.64 14.67
CA GLU A 162 16.67 18.54 15.89
C GLU A 162 15.17 18.72 15.61
N LEU A 163 14.70 18.14 14.50
CA LEU A 163 13.34 18.32 14.00
C LEU A 163 12.57 16.99 13.96
N ASP A 164 11.46 16.95 14.68
CA ASP A 164 10.46 15.89 14.64
C ASP A 164 9.14 16.38 14.06
N ILE A 165 8.55 15.56 13.18
CA ILE A 165 7.23 15.81 12.61
C ILE A 165 6.38 14.55 12.79
N VAL A 166 5.24 14.67 13.46
CA VAL A 166 4.26 13.60 13.63
C VAL A 166 2.91 14.09 13.14
N ILE A 167 2.32 13.38 12.17
CA ILE A 167 0.99 13.66 11.65
C ILE A 167 0.15 12.39 11.78
N LEU A 168 -0.98 12.50 12.47
CA LEU A 168 -1.98 11.45 12.60
C LEU A 168 -3.30 11.95 12.00
N ALA A 169 -3.90 11.16 11.12
CA ALA A 169 -5.17 11.46 10.48
C ALA A 169 -6.11 10.26 10.59
N ASN A 170 -7.41 10.53 10.73
CA ASN A 170 -8.48 9.53 10.76
C ASN A 170 -9.25 9.46 9.44
N THR A 171 -8.64 9.93 8.35
CA THR A 171 -9.14 9.85 6.98
C THR A 171 -8.01 9.54 6.00
N ALA A 172 -8.37 8.89 4.89
CA ALA A 172 -7.45 8.45 3.84
C ALA A 172 -7.14 9.51 2.78
N ILE A 173 -7.85 10.65 2.75
CA ILE A 173 -7.71 11.68 1.70
C ILE A 173 -6.32 12.32 1.72
N LEU A 174 -5.88 12.73 2.91
CA LEU A 174 -4.58 13.37 3.04
C LEU A 174 -3.51 12.29 3.06
N HIS A 175 -2.46 12.48 2.25
CA HIS A 175 -1.27 11.66 2.30
C HIS A 175 -0.28 12.30 3.30
N PRO A 176 -0.17 11.82 4.57
CA PRO A 176 0.51 12.59 5.61
C PRO A 176 2.00 12.78 5.32
N GLY A 177 2.65 11.82 4.66
CA GLY A 177 4.05 11.95 4.25
C GLY A 177 4.32 13.16 3.34
N THR A 178 3.35 13.53 2.50
CA THR A 178 3.45 14.72 1.64
C THR A 178 3.37 15.99 2.46
N ALA A 179 2.41 16.05 3.38
CA ALA A 179 2.27 17.18 4.29
C ALA A 179 3.51 17.32 5.19
N ALA A 180 4.03 16.21 5.73
CA ALA A 180 5.22 16.21 6.57
C ALA A 180 6.46 16.71 5.82
N ARG A 181 6.69 16.27 4.58
CA ARG A 181 7.78 16.79 3.74
C ARG A 181 7.59 18.26 3.39
N ALA A 182 6.37 18.71 3.10
CA ALA A 182 6.10 20.13 2.84
C ALA A 182 6.41 20.99 4.09
N ILE A 183 5.99 20.54 5.27
CA ILE A 183 6.32 21.18 6.56
C ILE A 183 7.84 21.21 6.77
N ALA A 184 8.51 20.07 6.59
CA ALA A 184 9.97 19.98 6.72
C ALA A 184 10.69 20.97 5.79
N ARG A 185 10.28 21.07 4.53
CA ARG A 185 10.89 22.01 3.58
C ARG A 185 10.76 23.46 4.03
N ILE A 186 9.60 23.86 4.55
CA ILE A 186 9.38 25.21 5.09
C ILE A 186 10.33 25.47 6.28
N LEU A 187 10.40 24.52 7.22
CA LEU A 187 11.22 24.67 8.45
C LEU A 187 12.73 24.64 8.17
N LEU A 188 13.16 23.85 7.18
CA LEU A 188 14.56 23.71 6.77
C LEU A 188 14.99 24.76 5.72
N GLY A 189 14.09 25.68 5.33
CA GLY A 189 14.41 26.72 4.35
C GLY A 189 14.65 26.19 2.93
N LEU A 190 14.04 25.06 2.57
CA LEU A 190 14.11 24.47 1.25
C LEU A 190 12.97 25.01 0.36
N ASP A 191 13.26 25.24 -0.92
CA ASP A 191 12.26 25.68 -1.90
C ASP A 191 11.10 24.68 -2.00
N ALA A 192 9.92 25.09 -2.45
CA ALA A 192 8.89 24.10 -2.81
C ALA A 192 9.43 23.16 -3.92
N PRO A 193 9.10 21.86 -3.91
CA PRO A 193 9.45 21.01 -5.04
C PRO A 193 8.78 21.58 -6.29
N ALA A 194 9.52 21.62 -7.40
CA ALA A 194 8.93 21.96 -8.69
C ALA A 194 7.78 20.96 -8.96
N GLU A 195 6.60 21.47 -9.33
CA GLU A 195 5.56 20.58 -9.80
C GLU A 195 5.99 19.97 -11.14
N PRO A 196 5.97 18.64 -11.27
CA PRO A 196 6.24 18.01 -12.55
C PRO A 196 5.20 18.44 -13.57
N ASP A 197 5.64 18.63 -14.82
CA ASP A 197 4.71 18.74 -15.94
C ASP A 197 3.80 17.51 -15.99
N GLY A 198 2.52 17.76 -16.26
CA GLY A 198 1.50 16.72 -16.40
C GLY A 198 1.70 15.85 -17.64
N PHE A 199 0.71 15.00 -17.90
CA PHE A 199 0.60 14.26 -19.16
C PHE A 199 -0.45 14.89 -20.06
N CYS A 200 -0.41 16.21 -20.21
CA CYS A 200 -1.40 16.96 -20.95
C CYS A 200 -1.52 16.48 -22.39
N ASP A 201 -2.75 16.27 -22.84
CA ASP A 201 -3.11 15.93 -24.22
C ASP A 201 -4.29 16.78 -24.67
N ASP A 202 -4.03 17.78 -25.52
CA ASP A 202 -5.05 18.69 -26.05
C ASP A 202 -5.96 18.02 -27.09
N ALA A 203 -5.56 16.87 -27.65
CA ALA A 203 -6.36 16.10 -28.60
C ALA A 203 -7.28 15.09 -27.92
N PHE A 204 -7.25 15.01 -26.60
CA PHE A 204 -8.05 14.09 -25.81
C PHE A 204 -9.56 14.32 -25.97
N ARG A 205 -10.30 13.22 -26.03
CA ARG A 205 -11.75 13.23 -26.05
C ARG A 205 -12.31 12.50 -24.82
N PRO A 206 -13.29 13.05 -24.10
CA PRO A 206 -13.84 12.43 -22.90
C PRO A 206 -14.35 10.99 -23.11
N GLU A 207 -14.82 10.65 -24.30
CA GLU A 207 -15.22 9.28 -24.66
C GLU A 207 -14.07 8.26 -24.61
N ASP A 208 -12.82 8.71 -24.67
CA ASP A 208 -11.61 7.86 -24.56
C ASP A 208 -11.19 7.65 -23.10
N ALA A 209 -11.86 8.31 -22.14
CA ALA A 209 -11.52 8.27 -20.72
C ALA A 209 -11.75 6.89 -20.07
N PRO A 210 -12.89 6.20 -20.28
CA PRO A 210 -13.11 4.90 -19.67
C PRO A 210 -12.07 3.86 -20.14
N GLY A 211 -11.59 3.04 -19.21
CA GLY A 211 -10.57 2.04 -19.49
C GLY A 211 -9.81 1.60 -18.25
N THR A 212 -8.89 0.65 -18.46
CA THR A 212 -7.92 0.26 -17.44
C THR A 212 -6.56 0.86 -17.77
N TYR A 213 -5.95 1.50 -16.80
CA TYR A 213 -4.64 2.13 -16.91
C TYR A 213 -3.68 1.44 -15.96
N TYR A 214 -2.45 1.14 -16.38
CA TYR A 214 -1.51 0.44 -15.52
C TYR A 214 -0.05 0.87 -15.70
N ALA A 215 0.75 0.70 -14.66
CA ALA A 215 2.21 0.84 -14.71
C ALA A 215 2.89 -0.31 -13.99
N ILE A 216 3.90 -0.89 -14.62
CA ILE A 216 4.78 -1.88 -13.97
C ILE A 216 5.97 -1.13 -13.38
N GLN A 217 6.16 -1.27 -12.06
CA GLN A 217 7.26 -0.67 -11.32
C GLN A 217 8.54 -1.51 -11.47
N PRO A 218 9.73 -0.93 -11.25
CA PRO A 218 11.00 -1.66 -11.33
C PRO A 218 11.10 -2.88 -10.41
N ASP A 219 10.39 -2.89 -9.27
CA ASP A 219 10.34 -4.00 -8.32
C ASP A 219 9.33 -5.09 -8.70
N GLY A 220 8.72 -4.96 -9.89
CA GLY A 220 7.70 -5.85 -10.44
C GLY A 220 6.31 -5.63 -9.86
N SER A 221 6.12 -4.70 -8.93
CA SER A 221 4.77 -4.30 -8.51
C SER A 221 4.05 -3.57 -9.63
N MET A 222 2.73 -3.54 -9.58
CA MET A 222 1.93 -2.90 -10.62
C MET A 222 0.95 -1.92 -9.97
N ILE A 223 0.80 -0.77 -10.61
CA ILE A 223 -0.24 0.22 -10.31
C ILE A 223 -1.33 0.03 -11.35
N VAL A 224 -2.58 0.05 -10.93
CA VAL A 224 -3.74 -0.09 -11.81
C VAL A 224 -4.80 0.89 -11.38
N GLU A 225 -5.28 1.67 -12.34
CA GLU A 225 -6.36 2.62 -12.19
C GLU A 225 -7.46 2.23 -13.18
N GLN A 226 -8.67 1.96 -12.69
CA GLN A 226 -9.81 1.64 -13.54
C GLN A 226 -10.76 2.83 -13.57
N VAL A 227 -11.06 3.31 -14.77
CA VAL A 227 -12.00 4.41 -14.99
C VAL A 227 -13.21 3.88 -15.75
N TYR A 228 -14.39 4.21 -15.26
CA TYR A 228 -15.65 3.87 -15.93
C TYR A 228 -16.62 5.05 -15.89
N GLU A 229 -17.61 5.03 -16.78
CA GLU A 229 -18.67 6.03 -16.82
C GLU A 229 -19.97 5.44 -16.27
N LYS A 230 -20.67 6.20 -15.44
CA LYS A 230 -22.01 5.90 -14.96
C LYS A 230 -22.83 7.18 -14.92
N ASP A 231 -23.99 7.17 -15.57
CA ASP A 231 -24.93 8.29 -15.62
C ASP A 231 -24.27 9.62 -16.05
N GLY A 232 -23.34 9.56 -17.03
CA GLY A 232 -22.61 10.72 -17.55
C GLY A 232 -21.47 11.23 -16.65
N THR A 233 -21.19 10.55 -15.53
CA THR A 233 -20.09 10.88 -14.61
C THR A 233 -19.02 9.81 -14.69
N LEU A 234 -17.76 10.23 -14.80
CA LEU A 234 -16.61 9.32 -14.73
C LEU A 234 -16.28 9.01 -13.27
N TYR A 235 -15.91 7.76 -13.01
CA TYR A 235 -15.51 7.26 -11.71
C TYR A 235 -14.16 6.58 -11.81
N LEU A 236 -13.33 6.80 -10.80
CA LEU A 236 -12.13 6.01 -10.53
C LEU A 236 -12.47 4.92 -9.52
N THR A 237 -12.21 3.67 -9.87
CA THR A 237 -12.39 2.54 -8.96
C THR A 237 -11.47 2.66 -7.76
N ASP A 238 -12.02 2.48 -6.56
CA ASP A 238 -11.27 2.40 -5.30
C ASP A 238 -11.50 1.03 -4.64
N LEU A 239 -10.66 0.65 -3.68
CA LEU A 239 -10.84 -0.60 -2.91
C LEU A 239 -12.12 -0.60 -2.07
N TYR A 240 -12.60 0.58 -1.68
CA TYR A 240 -13.74 0.70 -0.77
C TYR A 240 -14.97 1.28 -1.46
N GLU A 241 -14.85 2.51 -1.97
CA GLU A 241 -15.95 3.22 -2.59
C GLU A 241 -15.39 4.08 -3.73
N ASP A 242 -15.95 3.90 -4.92
CA ASP A 242 -15.43 4.56 -6.12
C ASP A 242 -15.51 6.09 -6.01
N ALA A 243 -14.47 6.75 -6.48
CA ALA A 243 -14.34 8.20 -6.41
C ALA A 243 -14.83 8.86 -7.70
N PRO A 244 -15.76 9.83 -7.65
CA PRO A 244 -16.14 10.58 -8.83
C PRO A 244 -14.95 11.40 -9.34
N LEU A 245 -14.79 11.44 -10.66
CA LEU A 245 -13.77 12.23 -11.35
C LEU A 245 -14.33 13.60 -11.72
N THR A 246 -13.64 14.65 -11.28
CA THR A 246 -13.90 16.02 -11.69
C THR A 246 -12.91 16.42 -12.78
N HIS A 247 -13.41 16.87 -13.92
CA HIS A 247 -12.58 17.40 -15.01
C HIS A 247 -11.88 18.69 -14.59
N VAL A 248 -10.60 18.83 -14.93
CA VAL A 248 -9.80 20.03 -14.67
C VAL A 248 -9.53 20.79 -15.97
N ALA A 249 -8.81 20.15 -16.91
CA ALA A 249 -8.47 20.72 -18.22
C ALA A 249 -7.94 19.62 -19.13
N GLY A 250 -8.22 19.67 -20.45
CA GLY A 250 -7.74 18.66 -21.40
C GLY A 250 -8.10 17.24 -20.94
N ASN A 251 -7.08 16.40 -20.75
CA ASN A 251 -7.20 15.05 -20.20
C ASN A 251 -6.95 14.94 -18.67
N GLU A 252 -6.83 16.05 -17.95
CA GLU A 252 -6.60 16.10 -16.51
C GLU A 252 -7.91 16.03 -15.72
N TYR A 253 -7.92 15.15 -14.72
CA TYR A 253 -9.01 14.92 -13.78
C TYR A 253 -8.50 14.84 -12.34
N ARG A 254 -9.42 15.03 -11.38
CA ARG A 254 -9.20 14.77 -9.95
C ARG A 254 -10.21 13.76 -9.43
N ALA A 255 -9.75 12.81 -8.63
CA ALA A 255 -10.60 11.82 -7.97
C ALA A 255 -11.02 12.31 -6.58
N GLY A 256 -12.31 12.60 -6.40
CA GLY A 256 -12.85 13.14 -5.15
C GLY A 256 -12.04 14.33 -4.62
N HIS A 257 -11.63 14.26 -3.35
CA HIS A 257 -10.77 15.26 -2.69
C HIS A 257 -9.26 14.93 -2.77
N SER A 258 -8.86 13.92 -3.55
CA SER A 258 -7.46 13.51 -3.65
C SER A 258 -6.60 14.63 -4.25
N PRO A 259 -5.38 14.89 -3.72
CA PRO A 259 -4.45 15.82 -4.33
C PRO A 259 -3.85 15.28 -5.64
N MET A 260 -4.02 13.99 -5.93
CA MET A 260 -3.56 13.35 -7.16
C MET A 260 -4.15 14.03 -8.41
N ARG A 261 -3.28 14.39 -9.35
CA ARG A 261 -3.67 14.82 -10.69
C ARG A 261 -3.61 13.61 -11.60
N LEU A 262 -4.76 13.17 -12.11
CA LEU A 262 -4.89 12.00 -12.96
C LEU A 262 -5.05 12.45 -14.42
N PHE A 263 -4.30 11.85 -15.32
CA PHE A 263 -4.34 12.13 -16.76
C PHE A 263 -4.77 10.88 -17.50
N LEU A 264 -5.80 11.02 -18.35
CA LEU A 264 -6.46 9.90 -19.02
C LEU A 264 -6.15 9.88 -20.54
N GLY A 265 -6.60 8.81 -21.20
CA GLY A 265 -6.42 8.62 -22.64
C GLY A 265 -5.06 8.03 -23.03
N LYS A 266 -4.56 8.40 -24.21
CA LYS A 266 -3.33 7.81 -24.79
C LYS A 266 -2.06 8.22 -24.04
N HIS A 267 -2.03 9.45 -23.54
CA HIS A 267 -0.95 10.00 -22.73
C HIS A 267 -1.34 9.93 -21.25
N ALA A 268 -1.61 8.72 -20.75
CA ALA A 268 -2.06 8.54 -19.39
C ALA A 268 -0.94 8.58 -18.36
N GLY A 269 -1.30 8.97 -17.14
CA GLY A 269 -0.39 8.98 -16.01
C GLY A 269 -0.98 9.72 -14.82
N PHE A 270 -0.24 9.79 -13.73
CA PHE A 270 -0.62 10.66 -12.61
C PHE A 270 0.58 11.41 -12.06
N VAL A 271 0.28 12.56 -11.46
CA VAL A 271 1.23 13.36 -10.68
C VAL A 271 0.76 13.35 -9.23
N LEU A 272 1.65 12.94 -8.34
CA LEU A 272 1.42 12.87 -6.91
C LEU A 272 2.75 13.08 -6.16
N ASN A 273 2.75 13.97 -5.17
CA ASN A 273 3.88 14.17 -4.25
C ASN A 273 5.20 14.56 -4.94
N GLY A 274 5.14 15.37 -6.00
CA GLY A 274 6.32 15.73 -6.79
C GLY A 274 6.86 14.59 -7.68
N GLY A 275 6.22 13.43 -7.64
CA GLY A 275 6.47 12.31 -8.53
C GLY A 275 5.50 12.29 -9.70
N ARG A 276 5.96 11.72 -10.81
CA ARG A 276 5.18 11.52 -12.03
C ARG A 276 5.28 10.06 -12.44
N VAL A 277 4.15 9.40 -12.64
CA VAL A 277 4.08 7.99 -13.07
C VAL A 277 3.30 7.90 -14.37
N ALA A 278 3.95 7.41 -15.42
CA ALA A 278 3.31 7.17 -16.71
C ALA A 278 2.49 5.88 -16.64
N LEU A 279 1.26 5.91 -17.16
CA LEU A 279 0.39 4.75 -17.24
C LEU A 279 0.19 4.34 -18.70
N THR A 280 0.09 3.04 -18.92
CA THR A 280 -0.33 2.46 -20.19
C THR A 280 -1.83 2.22 -20.13
N ARG A 281 -2.58 2.74 -21.12
CA ARG A 281 -3.99 2.40 -21.29
C ARG A 281 -4.09 1.01 -21.94
N HIS A 282 -4.92 0.15 -21.36
CA HIS A 282 -5.20 -1.19 -21.87
C HIS A 282 -6.66 -1.29 -22.31
N ASP A 283 -6.87 -1.51 -23.60
CA ASP A 283 -8.18 -1.75 -24.19
C ASP A 283 -8.61 -3.20 -23.99
N THR A 284 -9.78 -3.39 -23.39
CA THR A 284 -10.28 -4.70 -22.97
C THR A 284 -11.14 -5.35 -24.06
N GLU A 285 -10.64 -5.42 -25.29
CA GLU A 285 -11.38 -6.09 -26.37
C GLU A 285 -11.65 -7.57 -26.01
N PRO A 286 -12.82 -8.12 -26.37
CA PRO A 286 -13.17 -9.51 -26.09
C PRO A 286 -12.18 -10.48 -26.76
N GLU A 287 -11.80 -11.53 -26.03
CA GLU A 287 -10.98 -12.61 -26.54
C GLU A 287 -11.83 -13.73 -27.15
N ASN A 288 -11.19 -14.62 -27.92
CA ASN A 288 -11.88 -15.80 -28.45
C ASN A 288 -12.17 -16.81 -27.33
N ASP A 289 -13.45 -17.04 -27.05
CA ASP A 289 -13.94 -17.96 -26.01
C ASP A 289 -13.37 -19.38 -26.10
N GLU A 290 -13.23 -19.94 -27.31
CA GLU A 290 -12.68 -21.30 -27.47
C GLU A 290 -11.24 -21.42 -26.96
N CYS A 291 -10.48 -20.33 -27.05
CA CYS A 291 -9.12 -20.26 -26.50
C CYS A 291 -9.13 -20.06 -24.98
N LEU A 292 -10.17 -19.43 -24.43
CA LEU A 292 -10.31 -19.18 -23.00
C LEU A 292 -10.71 -20.43 -22.21
N LEU A 293 -11.43 -21.37 -22.85
CA LEU A 293 -11.82 -22.65 -22.22
C LEU A 293 -10.63 -23.44 -21.65
N ALA A 294 -9.43 -23.28 -22.22
CA ALA A 294 -8.22 -23.93 -21.74
C ALA A 294 -7.82 -23.52 -20.31
N TYR A 295 -8.21 -22.33 -19.86
CA TYR A 295 -7.89 -21.80 -18.53
C TYR A 295 -8.92 -22.17 -17.47
N GLU A 296 -10.11 -22.65 -17.85
CA GLU A 296 -11.16 -22.97 -16.88
C GLU A 296 -10.74 -24.08 -15.93
N GLY A 297 -11.11 -23.96 -14.67
CA GLY A 297 -10.89 -24.98 -13.66
C GLY A 297 -10.70 -24.40 -12.27
N ARG A 298 -10.52 -25.31 -11.31
CA ARG A 298 -10.20 -24.99 -9.94
C ARG A 298 -8.69 -25.07 -9.74
N TYR A 299 -8.13 -24.09 -9.05
CA TYR A 299 -6.70 -23.95 -8.80
C TYR A 299 -6.47 -23.89 -7.30
N GLU A 300 -5.68 -24.81 -6.74
CA GLU A 300 -5.54 -25.03 -5.31
C GLU A 300 -4.10 -24.81 -4.84
N SER A 301 -3.93 -24.21 -3.66
CA SER A 301 -2.64 -24.01 -3.01
C SER A 301 -2.66 -24.66 -1.62
N GLU A 302 -1.83 -25.67 -1.44
CA GLU A 302 -1.63 -26.33 -0.13
C GLU A 302 -0.98 -25.40 0.89
N GLU A 303 -0.08 -24.51 0.43
CA GLU A 303 0.68 -23.58 1.29
C GLU A 303 -0.23 -22.65 2.11
N VAL A 304 -1.32 -22.19 1.50
CA VAL A 304 -2.27 -21.25 2.12
C VAL A 304 -3.67 -21.83 2.28
N GLU A 305 -3.82 -23.14 2.02
CA GLU A 305 -5.07 -23.90 2.14
C GLU A 305 -6.27 -23.20 1.47
N THR A 306 -6.07 -22.73 0.24
CA THR A 306 -7.11 -21.99 -0.48
C THR A 306 -7.15 -22.30 -1.97
N ALA A 307 -8.24 -21.89 -2.61
CA ALA A 307 -8.45 -22.15 -4.02
C ALA A 307 -9.14 -21.00 -4.74
N TYR A 308 -8.79 -20.83 -6.00
CA TYR A 308 -9.47 -19.98 -6.96
C TYR A 308 -10.21 -20.83 -7.99
N THR A 309 -11.36 -20.35 -8.44
CA THR A 309 -12.04 -20.92 -9.62
C THR A 309 -11.90 -19.96 -10.78
N VAL A 310 -11.44 -20.44 -11.93
CA VAL A 310 -11.34 -19.66 -13.17
C VAL A 310 -12.34 -20.19 -14.18
N TYR A 311 -12.99 -19.29 -14.90
CA TYR A 311 -13.98 -19.61 -15.93
C TYR A 311 -13.99 -18.56 -17.03
N ALA A 312 -14.45 -18.93 -18.22
CA ALA A 312 -14.59 -18.09 -19.38
C ALA A 312 -16.07 -17.70 -19.57
N GLU A 313 -16.34 -16.41 -19.78
CA GLU A 313 -17.69 -15.93 -20.07
C GLU A 313 -17.61 -14.66 -20.93
N ASN A 314 -18.35 -14.63 -22.04
CA ASN A 314 -18.49 -13.46 -22.93
C ASN A 314 -17.15 -12.85 -23.38
N GLY A 315 -16.21 -13.68 -23.83
CA GLY A 315 -14.90 -13.25 -24.32
C GLY A 315 -13.93 -12.79 -23.22
N ALA A 316 -14.18 -13.13 -21.95
CA ALA A 316 -13.31 -12.77 -20.84
C ALA A 316 -13.11 -13.92 -19.85
N LEU A 317 -11.95 -13.93 -19.20
CA LEU A 317 -11.73 -14.78 -18.03
C LEU A 317 -12.22 -14.07 -16.78
N PHE A 318 -12.69 -14.89 -15.84
CA PHE A 318 -13.00 -14.47 -14.49
C PHE A 318 -12.29 -15.37 -13.49
N ILE A 319 -11.93 -14.81 -12.34
CA ILE A 319 -11.35 -15.52 -11.21
C ILE A 319 -12.24 -15.28 -9.98
N ASP A 320 -12.61 -16.34 -9.29
CA ASP A 320 -13.50 -16.30 -8.13
C ASP A 320 -12.82 -16.91 -6.90
N HIS A 321 -13.08 -16.30 -5.75
CA HIS A 321 -12.56 -16.70 -4.45
C HIS A 321 -13.57 -16.39 -3.36
N PHE A 322 -13.78 -17.32 -2.44
CA PHE A 322 -14.85 -17.23 -1.43
C PHE A 322 -14.83 -15.95 -0.58
N ARG A 323 -13.66 -15.33 -0.37
CA ARG A 323 -13.55 -14.06 0.39
C ARG A 323 -13.72 -12.80 -0.44
N ASN A 324 -13.39 -12.87 -1.73
CA ASN A 324 -13.21 -11.68 -2.56
C ASN A 324 -14.22 -11.63 -3.72
N GLY A 325 -14.99 -12.70 -3.89
CA GLY A 325 -15.95 -12.88 -4.97
C GLY A 325 -15.29 -13.00 -6.33
N ARG A 326 -16.15 -12.90 -7.34
CA ARG A 326 -15.84 -12.96 -8.76
C ARG A 326 -15.19 -11.67 -9.24
N GLN A 327 -14.11 -11.80 -10.01
CA GLN A 327 -13.38 -10.69 -10.61
C GLN A 327 -13.07 -10.97 -12.07
N ARG A 328 -13.20 -9.95 -12.92
CA ARG A 328 -12.78 -10.04 -14.32
C ARG A 328 -11.25 -10.01 -14.39
N LEU A 329 -10.68 -10.90 -15.21
CA LEU A 329 -9.27 -10.92 -15.54
C LEU A 329 -9.02 -10.12 -16.83
N LEU A 330 -8.06 -9.21 -16.78
CA LEU A 330 -7.64 -8.36 -17.88
C LEU A 330 -6.33 -8.89 -18.46
N ARG A 331 -6.28 -9.16 -19.75
CA ARG A 331 -5.14 -9.84 -20.37
C ARG A 331 -3.97 -8.89 -20.61
N LEU A 332 -2.86 -9.11 -19.90
CA LEU A 332 -1.62 -8.36 -20.12
C LEU A 332 -0.80 -8.93 -21.27
N SER A 333 -0.74 -10.27 -21.37
CA SER A 333 -0.07 -10.99 -22.46
C SER A 333 -0.56 -12.44 -22.51
N ARG A 334 0.03 -13.29 -23.35
CA ARG A 334 -0.30 -14.73 -23.34
C ARG A 334 -0.04 -15.30 -21.94
N ASP A 335 -1.03 -16.00 -21.39
CA ASP A 335 -0.98 -16.63 -20.07
C ASP A 335 -0.76 -15.67 -18.87
N CYS A 336 -0.89 -14.35 -19.06
CA CYS A 336 -0.70 -13.37 -18.01
C CYS A 336 -1.87 -12.38 -17.96
N TYR A 337 -2.51 -12.32 -16.80
CA TYR A 337 -3.72 -11.54 -16.56
C TYR A 337 -3.61 -10.73 -15.28
N LEU A 338 -4.50 -9.76 -15.15
CA LEU A 338 -4.63 -8.86 -14.02
C LEU A 338 -6.05 -8.94 -13.45
N ALA A 339 -6.19 -9.16 -12.14
CA ALA A 339 -7.42 -8.90 -11.39
C ALA A 339 -7.30 -7.56 -10.63
N PRO A 340 -7.99 -6.48 -11.06
CA PRO A 340 -7.78 -5.13 -10.51
C PRO A 340 -8.23 -4.97 -9.05
N TYR A 341 -9.39 -5.51 -8.68
CA TYR A 341 -10.01 -5.32 -7.35
C TYR A 341 -9.32 -6.09 -6.20
N LEU A 342 -8.33 -6.95 -6.48
CA LEU A 342 -7.60 -7.73 -5.46
C LEU A 342 -6.30 -7.04 -5.01
N GLY A 343 -6.31 -5.72 -4.86
CA GLY A 343 -5.07 -4.97 -4.63
C GLY A 343 -4.07 -5.21 -5.76
N THR A 344 -4.56 -5.24 -7.00
CA THR A 344 -3.80 -5.55 -8.21
C THR A 344 -3.11 -6.91 -8.13
N LEU A 345 -3.86 -7.98 -8.43
CA LEU A 345 -3.32 -9.33 -8.51
C LEU A 345 -2.91 -9.66 -9.94
N THR A 346 -1.62 -9.93 -10.16
CA THR A 346 -1.15 -10.51 -11.40
C THR A 346 -1.28 -12.03 -11.33
N VAL A 347 -2.02 -12.60 -12.27
CA VAL A 347 -2.25 -14.05 -12.43
C VAL A 347 -1.47 -14.52 -13.65
N ARG A 348 -0.50 -15.41 -13.43
CA ARG A 348 0.27 -16.03 -14.52
C ARG A 348 -0.02 -17.52 -14.56
N PHE A 349 -0.60 -17.98 -15.65
CA PHE A 349 -0.87 -19.39 -15.88
C PHE A 349 0.40 -20.13 -16.30
N THR A 350 0.52 -21.36 -15.81
CA THR A 350 1.63 -22.27 -16.13
C THR A 350 1.12 -23.37 -17.04
N ARG A 351 1.84 -23.64 -18.13
CA ARG A 351 1.53 -24.71 -19.08
C ARG A 351 2.49 -25.89 -18.93
N GLY A 352 1.94 -27.10 -19.04
CA GLY A 352 2.65 -28.37 -19.02
C GLY A 352 2.85 -28.94 -20.42
N SER A 353 3.03 -30.26 -20.50
CA SER A 353 3.12 -30.96 -21.78
C SER A 353 1.85 -30.78 -22.62
N GLY A 354 2.02 -30.70 -23.95
CA GLY A 354 0.91 -30.52 -24.89
C GLY A 354 0.21 -29.16 -24.80
N ASP A 355 0.89 -28.13 -24.28
CA ASP A 355 0.36 -26.76 -24.12
C ASP A 355 -0.85 -26.66 -23.18
N ARG A 356 -1.08 -27.68 -22.32
CA ARG A 356 -2.19 -27.70 -21.36
C ARG A 356 -1.89 -26.79 -20.16
N VAL A 357 -2.84 -25.96 -19.75
CA VAL A 357 -2.74 -25.20 -18.49
C VAL A 357 -2.80 -26.17 -17.31
N ILE A 358 -1.79 -26.14 -16.45
CA ILE A 358 -1.63 -27.05 -15.30
C ILE A 358 -1.62 -26.34 -13.95
N GLY A 359 -1.61 -25.01 -13.93
CA GLY A 359 -1.57 -24.23 -12.71
C GLY A 359 -1.56 -22.74 -12.99
N LEU A 360 -1.49 -21.96 -11.92
CA LEU A 360 -1.28 -20.52 -11.97
C LEU A 360 -0.42 -20.06 -10.80
N SER A 361 0.14 -18.87 -10.92
CA SER A 361 0.82 -18.16 -9.84
C SER A 361 0.24 -16.77 -9.69
N CYS A 362 0.15 -16.34 -8.44
CA CYS A 362 -0.47 -15.10 -8.02
C CYS A 362 0.58 -14.17 -7.40
N THR A 363 0.67 -12.95 -7.90
CA THR A 363 1.60 -11.92 -7.39
C THR A 363 0.83 -10.64 -7.12
N SER A 364 0.99 -10.07 -5.92
CA SER A 364 0.42 -8.77 -5.53
C SER A 364 1.32 -8.13 -4.49
N GLY A 365 1.68 -6.86 -4.67
CA GLY A 365 2.37 -6.00 -3.71
C GLY A 365 3.47 -6.67 -2.86
N ARG A 366 3.07 -7.33 -1.76
CA ARG A 366 3.97 -7.94 -0.77
C ARG A 366 4.18 -9.45 -0.94
N VAL A 367 3.39 -10.12 -1.76
CA VAL A 367 3.44 -11.57 -2.02
C VAL A 367 3.82 -11.81 -3.49
N LEU A 368 4.83 -12.65 -3.72
CA LEU A 368 5.33 -12.98 -5.04
C LEU A 368 5.12 -14.46 -5.35
N GLY A 369 4.53 -14.74 -6.51
CA GLY A 369 4.50 -16.08 -7.09
C GLY A 369 3.86 -17.14 -6.20
N LEU A 370 2.79 -16.81 -5.48
CA LEU A 370 2.02 -17.79 -4.72
C LEU A 370 1.41 -18.79 -5.70
N ASN A 371 1.82 -20.05 -5.59
CA ASN A 371 1.52 -21.07 -6.60
C ASN A 371 0.23 -21.82 -6.28
N PHE A 372 -0.50 -22.13 -7.35
CA PHE A 372 -1.70 -22.95 -7.33
C PHE A 372 -1.62 -24.01 -8.44
N SER A 373 -1.91 -25.25 -8.08
CA SER A 373 -2.03 -26.36 -9.03
C SER A 373 -3.45 -26.45 -9.55
N LYS A 374 -3.63 -26.71 -10.85
CA LYS A 374 -4.96 -26.97 -11.40
C LYS A 374 -5.43 -28.34 -10.91
N ALA A 375 -6.59 -28.39 -10.26
CA ALA A 375 -7.22 -29.63 -9.84
C ALA A 375 -7.54 -30.50 -11.07
N GLU A 376 -7.43 -31.82 -10.89
CA GLU A 376 -7.64 -32.80 -11.96
C GLU A 376 -9.09 -32.89 -12.46
#